data_AF-A0A150PQS5-F1
#
_entry.id   AF-A0A150PQS5-F1
#
_cell.length_a   1.000
_cell.length_b   1.000
_cell.length_c   1.000
_cell.angle_alpha   90.00
_cell.angle_beta   90.00
_cell.angle_gamma   90.00
#
_symmetry.space_group_name_H-M   'P 1'
#
loop_
_entity.id
_entity.type
_entity.pdbx_description
1 polymer ?
#
loop_
_entity_poly.entity_id
_entity_poly.type
_entity_poly.pdbx_seq_one_letter_code
_entity_poly.pdbx_strand_id
1 'polypeptide(L)'
;MPRISDATLRAQIPTALLIGGDQALLERCQTAAMDVGIVVKACPVSMAAALAEERRPVAIVVTSSTYALAPDGFEEIARDVVSTLVRVDETLTDDELGAMLGTAAR
;
A
#
# COMPACT_ATOMS: atom_id res chain seq x y z
N MET A 1 -18.86 28.23 24.62
CA MET A 1 -18.83 27.60 23.28
C MET A 1 -17.40 27.14 23.02
N PRO A 2 -17.10 25.83 23.04
CA PRO A 2 -15.77 25.38 22.68
C PRO A 2 -15.61 25.47 21.16
N ARG A 3 -14.57 26.18 20.71
CA ARG A 3 -14.13 26.16 19.31
C ARG A 3 -13.55 24.77 19.06
N ILE A 4 -14.30 23.93 18.36
CA ILE A 4 -13.74 22.71 17.77
C ILE A 4 -12.71 23.21 16.75
N SER A 5 -11.45 23.11 17.12
CA SER A 5 -10.32 23.44 16.26
C SER A 5 -10.45 22.65 14.95
N ASP A 6 -10.11 23.30 13.85
CA ASP A 6 -9.90 22.76 12.50
C ASP A 6 -9.06 21.45 12.47
N ALA A 7 -8.39 21.09 13.57
CA ALA A 7 -7.52 19.93 13.72
C ALA A 7 -8.21 18.56 13.55
N THR A 8 -9.54 18.49 13.56
CA THR A 8 -10.29 17.28 13.15
C THR A 8 -10.56 17.20 11.64
N LEU A 9 -10.10 18.16 10.82
CA LEU A 9 -10.06 17.97 9.37
C LEU A 9 -9.10 16.83 9.02
N ARG A 10 -9.68 15.68 8.73
CA ARG A 10 -9.23 14.79 7.64
C ARG A 10 -7.80 14.24 7.77
N ALA A 11 -7.42 13.70 8.91
CA ALA A 11 -6.35 12.71 8.91
C ALA A 11 -6.88 11.43 8.20
N GLN A 12 -6.94 11.45 6.86
CA GLN A 12 -7.10 10.22 6.10
C GLN A 12 -5.82 9.44 6.35
N ILE A 13 -5.95 8.32 7.06
CA ILE A 13 -4.83 7.43 7.32
C ILE A 13 -4.30 6.98 5.96
N PRO A 14 -3.03 7.23 5.63
CA PRO A 14 -2.44 6.78 4.37
C PRO A 14 -2.71 5.30 4.19
N THR A 15 -3.21 4.93 3.01
CA THR A 15 -3.56 3.54 2.70
C THR A 15 -2.56 3.00 1.67
N ALA A 16 -2.13 1.76 1.86
CA ALA A 16 -1.39 1.00 0.87
C ALA A 16 -2.23 -0.19 0.39
N LEU A 17 -2.10 -0.55 -0.89
CA LEU A 17 -2.79 -1.71 -1.46
C LEU A 17 -1.79 -2.83 -1.72
N LEU A 18 -1.99 -4.00 -1.12
CA LEU A 18 -1.22 -5.21 -1.41
C LEU A 18 -1.91 -6.02 -2.49
N ILE A 19 -1.25 -6.17 -3.64
CA ILE A 19 -1.74 -6.90 -4.80
C ILE A 19 -1.13 -8.30 -4.84
N GLY A 20 -2.00 -9.32 -4.85
CA GLY A 20 -1.60 -10.71 -5.11
C GLY A 20 -0.80 -11.39 -3.98
N GLY A 21 -0.70 -10.78 -2.81
CA GLY A 21 -0.10 -11.40 -1.62
C GLY A 21 -1.05 -12.40 -0.94
N ASP A 22 -0.49 -13.39 -0.27
CA ASP A 22 -1.24 -14.30 0.59
C ASP A 22 -1.64 -13.62 1.92
N GLN A 23 -2.44 -14.33 2.73
CA GLN A 23 -2.91 -13.77 4.01
C GLN A 23 -1.76 -13.55 4.99
N ALA A 24 -0.74 -14.41 5.01
CA ALA A 24 0.40 -14.28 5.91
C ALA A 24 1.22 -13.02 5.60
N LEU A 25 1.49 -12.76 4.32
CA LEU A 25 2.18 -11.54 3.87
C LEU A 25 1.35 -10.29 4.16
N LEU A 26 0.02 -10.35 3.97
CA LEU A 26 -0.87 -9.26 4.34
C LEU A 26 -0.75 -8.90 5.82
N GLU A 27 -0.85 -9.89 6.71
CA GLU A 27 -0.76 -9.68 8.16
C GLU A 27 0.60 -9.07 8.54
N ARG A 28 1.69 -9.57 7.98
CA ARG A 28 3.04 -9.04 8.19
C ARG A 28 3.18 -7.59 7.71
N CYS A 29 2.67 -7.28 6.51
CA CYS A 29 2.66 -5.92 5.98
C CYS A 29 1.82 -4.99 6.83
N GLN A 30 0.68 -5.45 7.37
CA GLN A 30 -0.16 -4.66 8.27
C GLN A 30 0.57 -4.36 9.58
N THR A 31 1.18 -5.37 10.21
CA THR A 31 1.96 -5.18 11.44
C THR A 31 3.09 -4.18 11.21
N ALA A 32 3.88 -4.36 10.15
CA ALA A 32 4.99 -3.46 9.84
C ALA A 32 4.53 -2.04 9.46
N ALA A 33 3.38 -1.91 8.79
CA ALA A 33 2.81 -0.63 8.39
C ALA A 33 2.17 0.15 9.56
N MET A 34 1.69 -0.55 10.59
CA MET A 34 1.10 0.10 11.77
C MET A 34 2.12 0.99 12.49
N ASP A 35 3.37 0.55 12.59
CA ASP A 35 4.45 1.31 13.24
C ASP A 35 4.80 2.62 12.50
N VAL A 36 4.48 2.69 11.20
CA VAL A 36 4.69 3.87 10.35
C VAL A 36 3.39 4.65 10.05
N GLY A 37 2.26 4.24 10.64
CA GLY A 37 0.98 4.94 10.53
C GLY A 37 0.23 4.76 9.21
N ILE A 38 0.44 3.64 8.53
CA ILE A 38 -0.19 3.31 7.23
C ILE A 38 -1.12 2.10 7.41
N VAL A 39 -2.24 2.08 6.68
CA VAL A 39 -3.13 0.91 6.63
C VAL A 39 -2.91 0.13 5.34
N VAL A 40 -2.51 -1.14 5.44
CA VAL A 40 -2.38 -2.03 4.28
C VAL A 40 -3.66 -2.83 4.07
N LYS A 41 -4.17 -2.85 2.84
CA LYS A 41 -5.35 -3.63 2.45
C LYS A 41 -5.03 -4.57 1.30
N ALA A 42 -5.49 -5.82 1.40
CA ALA A 42 -5.39 -6.75 0.29
C ALA A 42 -6.29 -6.31 -0.87
N CYS A 43 -5.77 -6.53 -2.08
CA CYS A 43 -6.42 -6.23 -3.33
C CYS A 43 -6.18 -7.38 -4.31
N PRO A 44 -7.23 -8.00 -4.86
CA PRO A 44 -7.07 -8.90 -5.99
C PRO A 44 -6.51 -8.16 -7.21
N VAL A 45 -5.66 -8.83 -8.00
CA VAL A 45 -5.07 -8.26 -9.23
C VAL A 45 -6.15 -7.70 -10.16
N SER A 46 -7.26 -8.43 -10.33
CA SER A 46 -8.38 -8.04 -11.20
C SER A 46 -9.08 -6.74 -10.79
N MET A 47 -8.95 -6.32 -9.52
CA MET A 47 -9.56 -5.11 -8.97
C MET A 47 -8.55 -3.99 -8.71
N ALA A 48 -7.26 -4.21 -8.98
CA ALA A 48 -6.18 -3.30 -8.64
C ALA A 48 -6.39 -1.89 -9.18
N ALA A 49 -6.68 -1.76 -10.48
CA ALA A 49 -6.89 -0.45 -11.12
C ALA A 49 -8.07 0.30 -10.49
N ALA A 50 -9.24 -0.34 -10.38
CA ALA A 50 -10.44 0.27 -9.84
C ALA A 50 -10.26 0.71 -8.38
N LEU A 51 -9.67 -0.13 -7.53
CA LEU A 51 -9.45 0.18 -6.13
C LEU A 51 -8.34 1.21 -5.92
N ALA A 52 -7.30 1.21 -6.76
CA ALA A 52 -6.27 2.24 -6.73
C ALA A 52 -6.86 3.60 -7.09
N GLU A 53 -7.73 3.67 -8.10
CA GLU A 53 -8.38 4.92 -8.52
C GLU A 53 -9.36 5.45 -7.46
N GLU A 54 -10.18 4.56 -6.89
CA GLU A 54 -11.17 4.91 -5.87
C GLU A 54 -10.51 5.38 -4.56
N ARG A 55 -9.44 4.68 -4.14
CA ARG A 55 -8.84 4.88 -2.80
C ARG A 55 -7.61 5.76 -2.82
N ARG A 56 -7.00 5.97 -3.98
CA ARG A 56 -5.75 6.74 -4.17
C ARG A 56 -4.71 6.40 -3.11
N PRO A 57 -4.23 5.15 -3.07
CA PRO A 57 -3.26 4.75 -2.06
C PRO A 57 -1.97 5.54 -2.22
N VAL A 58 -1.23 5.71 -1.13
CA VAL A 58 0.11 6.32 -1.19
C VAL A 58 1.13 5.34 -1.77
N ALA A 59 0.89 4.03 -1.58
CA ALA A 59 1.75 2.96 -2.07
C ALA A 59 0.94 1.78 -2.61
N ILE A 60 1.43 1.19 -3.69
CA ILE A 60 0.95 -0.07 -4.24
C ILE A 60 2.04 -1.10 -3.99
N VAL A 61 1.73 -2.13 -3.22
CA VAL A 61 2.64 -3.20 -2.87
C VAL A 61 2.28 -4.40 -3.73
N VAL A 62 3.27 -5.02 -4.36
CA VAL A 62 3.05 -6.19 -5.22
C VAL A 62 4.16 -7.21 -4.96
N THR A 63 3.81 -8.49 -4.93
CA THR A 63 4.83 -9.53 -4.78
C THR A 63 5.68 -9.63 -6.04
N SER A 64 6.97 -9.98 -5.91
CA SER A 64 7.87 -10.18 -7.06
C SER A 64 7.28 -11.16 -8.09
N SER A 65 6.64 -12.23 -7.61
CA SER A 65 5.97 -13.24 -8.44
C SER A 65 4.77 -12.65 -9.21
N THR A 66 3.92 -11.86 -8.55
CA THR A 66 2.77 -11.20 -9.19
C THR A 66 3.22 -10.15 -10.19
N TYR A 67 4.21 -9.33 -9.82
CA TYR A 67 4.76 -8.28 -10.68
C TYR A 67 5.33 -8.87 -11.98
N ALA A 68 6.00 -10.02 -11.92
CA ALA A 68 6.55 -10.69 -13.10
C ALA A 68 5.50 -11.13 -14.14
N LEU A 69 4.22 -11.26 -13.75
CA LEU A 69 3.15 -11.64 -14.66
C LEU A 69 2.73 -10.49 -15.59
N ALA A 70 2.80 -9.25 -15.11
CA ALA A 70 2.32 -8.07 -15.84
C ALA A 70 3.00 -6.78 -15.34
N PRO A 71 4.33 -6.64 -15.48
CA PRO A 71 5.08 -5.52 -14.90
C PRO A 71 4.57 -4.18 -15.42
N ASP A 72 4.40 -4.04 -16.74
CA ASP A 72 3.94 -2.79 -17.37
C ASP A 72 2.57 -2.35 -16.86
N GLY A 73 1.65 -3.30 -16.59
CA GLY A 73 0.31 -3.00 -16.11
C GLY A 73 0.31 -2.44 -14.68
N PHE A 74 1.18 -2.95 -13.80
CA PHE A 74 1.30 -2.42 -12.44
C PHE A 74 1.98 -1.04 -12.41
N GLU A 75 2.98 -0.83 -13.27
CA GLU A 75 3.63 0.47 -13.43
C GLU A 75 2.67 1.53 -13.99
N GLU A 76 1.80 1.16 -14.92
CA GLU A 76 0.75 2.03 -15.46
C GLU A 76 -0.24 2.45 -14.37
N ILE A 77 -0.78 1.49 -13.60
CA ILE A 77 -1.69 1.79 -12.48
C ILE A 77 -1.03 2.74 -11.48
N ALA A 78 0.20 2.45 -11.05
CA ALA A 78 0.91 3.28 -10.08
C ALA A 78 1.13 4.72 -10.60
N ARG A 79 1.44 4.86 -11.90
CA ARG A 79 1.60 6.17 -12.55
C ARG A 79 0.28 6.93 -12.60
N ASP A 80 -0.81 6.27 -12.96
CA ASP A 80 -2.13 6.90 -13.13
C ASP A 80 -2.68 7.44 -11.81
N VAL A 81 -2.45 6.74 -10.71
CA VAL A 81 -2.91 7.16 -9.37
C VAL A 81 -1.86 7.91 -8.57
N VAL A 82 -0.68 8.14 -9.15
CA VAL A 82 0.47 8.83 -8.51
C VAL A 82 0.87 8.16 -7.20
N SER A 83 0.94 6.82 -7.22
CA SER A 83 1.36 6.00 -6.08
C SER A 83 2.78 5.47 -6.27
N THR A 84 3.48 5.23 -5.17
CA THR A 84 4.76 4.52 -5.21
C THR A 84 4.53 3.02 -5.37
N LEU A 85 5.09 2.40 -6.42
CA LEU A 85 5.07 0.95 -6.58
C LEU A 85 6.21 0.31 -5.78
N VAL A 86 5.85 -0.59 -4.86
CA VAL A 86 6.77 -1.31 -3.97
C VAL A 86 6.71 -2.79 -4.31
N ARG A 87 7.86 -3.34 -4.72
CA ARG A 87 7.98 -4.78 -5.00
C ARG A 87 8.50 -5.47 -3.74
N VAL A 88 7.77 -6.45 -3.24
CA VAL A 88 8.14 -7.21 -2.05
C VAL A 88 8.41 -8.67 -2.40
N ASP A 89 9.41 -9.24 -1.77
CA ASP A 89 9.65 -10.67 -1.79
C ASP A 89 9.04 -11.31 -0.54
N GLU A 90 8.51 -12.52 -0.66
CA GLU A 90 7.93 -13.27 0.45
C GLU A 90 8.98 -13.63 1.52
N THR A 91 10.26 -13.65 1.13
CA THR A 91 11.41 -13.91 2.01
C THR A 91 11.88 -12.70 2.81
N LEU A 92 11.40 -11.48 2.52
CA LEU A 92 11.75 -10.29 3.29
C LEU A 92 11.35 -10.45 4.75
N THR A 93 12.11 -9.84 5.65
CA THR A 93 11.78 -9.75 7.08
C THR A 93 10.76 -8.64 7.35
N ASP A 94 10.14 -8.67 8.53
CA ASP A 94 9.13 -7.67 8.91
C ASP A 94 9.73 -6.25 9.00
N ASP A 95 10.98 -6.14 9.48
CA ASP A 95 11.71 -4.87 9.55
C ASP A 95 11.98 -4.28 8.16
N GLU A 96 12.36 -5.13 7.19
CA GLU A 96 12.57 -4.71 5.80
C GLU A 96 11.26 -4.26 5.15
N LEU A 97 10.16 -5.00 5.37
CA LEU A 97 8.83 -4.61 4.90
C LEU A 97 8.43 -3.24 5.46
N GLY A 98 8.62 -3.02 6.76
CA GLY A 98 8.33 -1.74 7.42
C GLY A 98 9.14 -0.58 6.84
N ALA A 99 10.45 -0.79 6.62
CA ALA A 99 11.32 0.21 6.03
C ALA A 99 10.91 0.58 4.59
N MET A 100 10.53 -0.42 3.78
CA MET A 100 10.07 -0.21 2.41
C MET A 100 8.75 0.56 2.37
N LEU A 101 7.77 0.16 3.19
CA LEU A 101 6.47 0.81 3.28
C LEU A 101 6.59 2.25 3.83
N GLY A 102 7.41 2.46 4.85
CA GLY A 102 7.68 3.77 5.42
C GLY A 102 8.42 4.72 4.47
N THR A 103 9.22 4.18 3.55
CA THR A 103 9.88 4.98 2.49
C THR A 103 8.88 5.35 1.40
N ALA A 104 8.00 4.41 1.02
CA ALA A 104 7.04 4.60 -0.07
C ALA A 104 5.91 5.60 0.25
N ALA A 105 5.63 5.84 1.53
CA ALA A 105 4.59 6.77 2.00
C ALA A 105 5.09 8.18 2.31
N ARG A 106 6.35 8.50 2.00
CA ARG A 106 6.94 9.84 2.16
C ARG A 106 6.85 10.63 0.87
#